data_AF-A0A3D0SS11-F1
#
_entry.id   AF-A0A3D0SS11-F1
#
_cell.length_a   1.000
_cell.length_b   1.000
_cell.length_c   1.000
_cell.angle_alpha   90.00
_cell.angle_beta   90.00
_cell.angle_gamma   90.00
#
_symmetry.space_group_name_H-M   'P 1'
#
loop_
_entity.id
_entity.type
_entity.pdbx_description
1 polymer ?
#
loop_
_entity_poly.entity_id
_entity_poly.type
_entity_poly.pdbx_seq_one_letter_code
_entity_poly.pdbx_strand_id
1 'polypeptide(L)'
;QSAYHELHPTLVVLDMVMPEMDGNELVLWLMEQHYAADLIIITGYSPEYAKDAQLLAEFKGLHSVTTLAKPIRLVKLREALGG
;
A
#
# COMPACT_ATOMS: atom_id res chain seq x y z
N GLN A 1 6.55 9.61 -9.42
CA GLN A 1 6.75 10.25 -8.10
C GLN A 1 6.27 11.71 -8.08
N SER A 2 6.31 12.48 -9.18
CA SER A 2 5.81 13.88 -9.21
C SER A 2 4.36 14.05 -8.70
N ALA A 3 3.45 13.16 -9.10
CA ALA A 3 2.06 13.18 -8.66
C ALA A 3 1.89 13.10 -7.13
N TYR A 4 2.79 12.39 -6.42
CA TYR A 4 2.74 12.30 -4.96
C TYR A 4 3.01 13.67 -4.32
N HIS A 5 4.03 14.39 -4.81
CA HIS A 5 4.39 15.72 -4.31
C HIS A 5 3.38 16.81 -4.72
N GLU A 6 2.65 16.62 -5.82
CA GLU A 6 1.60 17.56 -6.23
C GLU A 6 0.31 17.34 -5.43
N LEU A 7 -0.10 16.08 -5.27
CA LEU A 7 -1.41 15.75 -4.72
C LEU A 7 -1.43 15.60 -3.20
N HIS A 8 -0.28 15.36 -2.56
CA HIS A 8 -0.18 15.11 -1.12
C HIS A 8 -1.23 14.09 -0.65
N PRO A 9 -1.20 12.85 -1.17
CA PRO A 9 -2.29 11.91 -1.02
C PRO A 9 -2.57 11.61 0.47
N THR A 10 -3.83 11.52 0.85
CA THR A 10 -4.24 11.03 2.19
C THR A 10 -4.47 9.53 2.20
N LEU A 11 -4.50 8.91 1.02
CA LEU A 11 -4.66 7.49 0.83
C LEU A 11 -3.86 7.06 -0.40
N VAL A 12 -3.01 6.06 -0.25
CA VAL A 12 -2.30 5.41 -1.35
C VAL A 12 -2.80 3.98 -1.50
N VAL A 13 -3.17 3.60 -2.71
CA VAL A 13 -3.49 2.22 -3.07
C VAL A 13 -2.37 1.69 -3.94
N LEU A 14 -1.67 0.65 -3.48
CA LEU A 14 -0.45 0.13 -4.06
C LEU A 14 -0.64 -1.31 -4.55
N ASP A 15 -0.28 -1.58 -5.80
CA ASP A 15 -0.08 -2.94 -6.30
C ASP A 15 1.35 -3.40 -6.00
N MET A 16 1.52 -4.57 -5.37
CA MET A 16 2.85 -5.08 -5.03
C MET A 16 3.53 -5.78 -6.21
N VAL A 17 2.75 -6.25 -7.17
CA VAL A 17 3.25 -7.08 -8.26
C VAL A 17 3.10 -6.28 -9.54
N MET A 18 4.10 -5.46 -9.83
CA MET A 18 4.18 -4.70 -11.06
C MET A 18 5.34 -5.20 -11.91
N PRO A 19 5.18 -5.31 -13.24
CA PRO A 19 6.22 -5.86 -14.12
C PRO A 19 7.50 -5.01 -14.17
N GLU A 20 7.44 -3.73 -13.80
CA GLU A 20 8.55 -2.78 -13.93
C GLU A 20 9.12 -2.29 -12.59
N MET A 21 8.40 -2.45 -11.47
CA MET A 21 8.77 -1.88 -10.17
C MET A 21 8.35 -2.80 -9.03
N ASP A 22 9.21 -2.97 -8.03
CA ASP A 22 8.88 -3.72 -6.80
C ASP A 22 8.04 -2.83 -5.87
N GLY A 23 6.86 -3.30 -5.46
CA GLY A 23 6.03 -2.58 -4.50
C GLY A 23 6.73 -2.28 -3.18
N ASN A 24 7.68 -3.13 -2.74
CA ASN A 24 8.44 -2.90 -1.52
C ASN A 24 9.35 -1.67 -1.64
N GLU A 25 9.96 -1.44 -2.81
CA GLU A 25 10.76 -0.23 -3.05
C GLU A 25 9.89 1.02 -2.98
N LEU A 26 8.65 0.96 -3.48
CA LEU A 26 7.72 2.07 -3.37
C LEU A 26 7.24 2.30 -1.92
N VAL A 27 7.02 1.23 -1.14
CA VAL A 27 6.74 1.35 0.30
C VAL A 27 7.91 2.05 1.00
N LEU A 28 9.14 1.60 0.79
CA LEU A 28 10.33 2.22 1.38
C LEU A 28 10.44 3.70 0.99
N TRP A 29 10.24 4.02 -0.28
CA TRP A 29 10.24 5.40 -0.76
C TRP A 29 9.16 6.25 -0.08
N LEU A 30 7.93 5.75 0.09
CA LEU A 30 6.88 6.45 0.83
C LEU A 30 7.30 6.76 2.27
N MET A 31 8.01 5.82 2.92
CA MET A 31 8.52 6.04 4.28
C MET A 31 9.60 7.14 4.31
N GLU A 32 10.50 7.16 3.32
CA GLU A 32 11.50 8.23 3.18
C GLU A 32 10.85 9.61 2.97
N GLN A 33 9.70 9.65 2.29
CA GLN A 33 8.90 10.87 2.14
C GLN A 33 8.09 11.24 3.39
N HIS A 34 8.28 10.53 4.51
CA HIS A 34 7.52 10.71 5.75
C HIS A 34 6.00 10.63 5.51
N TYR A 35 5.58 9.75 4.59
CA TYR A 35 4.17 9.44 4.41
C TYR A 35 3.61 8.93 5.75
N ALA A 36 2.46 9.46 6.18
CA ALA A 36 1.88 9.15 7.49
C ALA A 36 0.35 8.95 7.42
N ALA A 37 -0.19 8.81 6.21
CA ALA A 37 -1.61 8.62 5.97
C ALA A 37 -1.91 7.15 5.61
N ASP A 38 -3.07 6.88 5.02
CA ASP A 38 -3.56 5.51 4.84
C ASP A 38 -2.90 4.80 3.66
N LEU A 39 -2.47 3.55 3.86
CA LEU A 39 -1.91 2.72 2.80
C LEU A 39 -2.75 1.45 2.61
N ILE A 40 -3.19 1.20 1.38
CA ILE A 40 -3.80 -0.08 0.98
C ILE A 40 -2.84 -0.81 0.08
N ILE A 41 -2.39 -1.98 0.52
CA ILE A 41 -1.53 -2.89 -0.24
C ILE A 41 -2.40 -3.94 -0.94
N ILE A 42 -2.24 -4.07 -2.24
CA ILE A 42 -2.93 -5.06 -3.08
C ILE A 42 -1.89 -6.01 -3.65
N THR A 43 -2.10 -7.32 -3.54
CA THR A 43 -1.21 -8.30 -4.17
C THR A 43 -1.97 -9.51 -4.72
N GLY A 44 -1.45 -10.10 -5.80
CA GLY A 44 -1.91 -11.39 -6.33
C GLY A 44 -1.08 -12.58 -5.87
N TYR A 45 -0.08 -12.36 -5.02
CA TYR A 45 0.80 -13.41 -4.47
C TYR A 45 0.21 -13.98 -3.17
N SER A 46 0.99 -14.82 -2.48
CA SER A 46 0.58 -15.37 -1.19
C SER A 46 0.26 -14.26 -0.18
N PRO A 47 -0.70 -14.50 0.74
CA PRO A 47 -1.00 -13.58 1.84
C PRO A 47 0.22 -13.21 2.70
N GLU A 48 1.22 -14.09 2.75
CA GLU A 48 2.48 -13.87 3.47
C GLU A 48 3.26 -12.68 2.90
N TYR A 49 3.34 -12.57 1.58
CA TYR A 49 4.03 -11.45 0.94
C TYR A 49 3.35 -10.10 1.22
N ALA A 50 2.01 -10.08 1.24
CA ALA A 50 1.24 -8.89 1.65
C ALA A 50 1.55 -8.49 3.10
N LYS A 51 1.64 -9.50 3.97
CA LYS A 51 1.90 -9.33 5.40
C LYS A 51 3.32 -8.83 5.66
N ASP A 52 4.31 -9.31 4.91
CA ASP A 52 5.70 -8.85 5.04
C ASP A 52 5.83 -7.37 4.63
N ALA A 53 5.19 -6.96 3.54
CA ALA A 53 5.14 -5.56 3.12
C ALA A 53 4.39 -4.67 4.12
N GLN A 54 3.30 -5.18 4.70
CA GLN A 54 2.58 -4.50 5.78
C GLN A 54 3.46 -4.30 7.02
N LEU A 55 4.13 -5.35 7.49
CA LEU A 55 5.05 -5.29 8.63
C LEU A 55 6.18 -4.29 8.40
N LEU A 56 6.72 -4.24 7.18
CA LEU A 56 7.74 -3.26 6.80
C LEU A 56 7.23 -1.82 6.92
N ALA A 57 6.03 -1.54 6.41
CA ALA A 57 5.41 -0.21 6.49
C ALA A 57 5.11 0.18 7.95
N GLU A 58 4.51 -0.73 8.72
CA GLU A 58 4.19 -0.51 10.14
C GLU A 58 5.45 -0.27 10.98
N PHE A 59 6.51 -1.04 10.76
CA PHE A 59 7.79 -0.85 11.45
C PHE A 59 8.43 0.52 11.19
N LYS A 60 8.12 1.13 10.04
CA LYS A 60 8.62 2.44 9.63
C LYS A 60 7.71 3.60 10.09
N GLY A 61 6.65 3.31 10.82
CA GLY A 61 5.81 4.31 11.47
C GLY A 61 4.45 4.56 10.80
N LEU A 62 4.07 3.78 9.79
CA LEU A 62 2.70 3.84 9.26
C LEU A 62 1.72 3.15 10.22
N HIS A 63 0.73 3.90 10.68
CA HIS A 63 -0.26 3.38 11.62
C HIS A 63 -1.47 2.72 10.96
N SER A 64 -1.70 2.99 9.67
CA SER A 64 -2.89 2.55 8.94
C SER A 64 -2.49 1.86 7.64
N VAL A 65 -2.34 0.54 7.70
CA VAL A 65 -2.02 -0.30 6.54
C VAL A 65 -3.06 -1.40 6.42
N THR A 66 -3.72 -1.46 5.27
CA THR A 66 -4.71 -2.51 4.96
C THR A 66 -4.19 -3.36 3.79
N THR A 67 -4.31 -4.69 3.89
CA THR A 67 -3.92 -5.61 2.81
C THR A 67 -5.14 -6.23 2.13
N LEU A 68 -5.11 -6.31 0.79
CA LEU A 68 -6.13 -6.95 -0.04
C LEU A 68 -5.47 -7.93 -1.01
N ALA A 69 -6.08 -9.11 -1.17
CA ALA A 69 -5.64 -10.11 -2.13
C ALA A 69 -6.44 -10.02 -3.44
N LYS A 70 -5.76 -10.19 -4.59
CA LYS A 70 -6.39 -10.38 -5.89
C LYS A 70 -6.86 -11.85 -6.04
N PRO A 71 -8.03 -12.12 -6.64
CA PRO A 71 -9.00 -11.16 -7.14
C PRO A 71 -9.76 -10.44 -6.02
N ILE A 72 -9.86 -9.11 -6.12
CA ILE A 72 -10.53 -8.29 -5.10
C ILE A 72 -12.02 -8.22 -5.40
N ARG A 73 -12.85 -8.53 -4.40
CA ARG A 73 -14.29 -8.27 -4.48
C ARG A 73 -14.56 -6.78 -4.27
N LEU A 74 -15.45 -6.20 -5.08
CA LEU A 74 -15.82 -4.79 -5.01
C LEU A 74 -16.24 -4.35 -3.59
N VAL A 75 -16.97 -5.21 -2.87
CA VAL A 75 -17.39 -4.95 -1.48
C VAL A 75 -16.19 -4.80 -0.56
N LYS A 76 -15.17 -5.67 -0.69
CA LYS A 76 -13.95 -5.61 0.13
C LYS A 76 -13.11 -4.37 -0.16
N LEU A 77 -13.03 -3.97 -1.44
CA LEU A 77 -12.38 -2.72 -1.80
C LEU A 77 -13.10 -1.51 -1.20
N ARG A 78 -14.44 -1.48 -1.26
CA ARG A 78 -15.24 -0.39 -0.68
C ARG A 78 -15.08 -0.28 0.85
N GLU A 79 -15.08 -1.42 1.54
CA GLU A 79 -14.80 -1.48 2.98
C GLU A 79 -13.43 -0.88 3.31
N ALA A 80 -12.39 -1.21 2.53
CA ALA A 80 -11.04 -0.71 2.76
C ALA A 80 -10.88 0.79 2.46
N LEU A 81 -11.70 1.36 1.58
CA LEU A 81 -11.68 2.78 1.23
C LEU A 81 -12.40 3.68 2.26
N GLY A 82 -12.96 3.11 3.34
CA GLY A 82 -13.54 3.87 4.45
C GLY A 82 -15.04 3.71 4.67
N GLY A 83 -15.76 2.95 3.84
CA GLY A 83 -17.21 2.73 4.01
C GLY A 83 -18.07 3.95 3.68
#